data_AF-A0A432QA74-F1
#
_entry.id   AF-A0A432QA74-F1
#
_cell.length_a   1.000
_cell.length_b   1.000
_cell.length_c   1.000
_cell.angle_alpha   90.00
_cell.angle_beta   90.00
_cell.angle_gamma   90.00
#
_symmetry.space_group_name_H-M   'P 1'
#
loop_
_entity.id
_entity.type
_entity.pdbx_description
1 polymer ?
#
loop_
_entity_poly.entity_id
_entity_poly.type
_entity_poly.pdbx_seq_one_letter_code
_entity_poly.pdbx_strand_id
1 'polypeptide(L)'
;MVYLLAVAAMLQLTACGSSKTYGDVKFITIPPGAQVVNLKDDTNLGMTPVQVTWEGKDGKPEYVTVELTKKGYKNDITSFWVNTRHETREAAAAEPQPVTVELQKRK
;
A
#
# COMPACT_ATOMS: atom_id res chain seq x y z
N MET A 1 56.76 5.99 -28.51
CA MET A 1 55.75 6.76 -29.25
C MET A 1 54.94 5.74 -30.03
N VAL A 2 53.72 5.36 -29.68
CA VAL A 2 52.55 6.21 -29.43
C VAL A 2 51.67 5.58 -28.35
N TYR A 3 51.13 6.45 -27.51
CA TYR A 3 50.42 6.21 -26.26
C TYR A 3 48.96 5.76 -26.45
N LEU A 4 48.49 5.00 -25.45
CA LEU A 4 47.12 4.82 -24.94
C LEU A 4 46.00 4.34 -25.87
N LEU A 5 45.70 3.05 -25.72
CA LEU A 5 44.38 2.47 -25.93
C LEU A 5 43.32 3.17 -25.05
N ALA A 6 42.26 3.59 -25.74
CA ALA A 6 40.96 4.03 -25.26
C ALA A 6 40.53 3.46 -23.89
N VAL A 7 40.49 4.32 -22.87
CA VAL A 7 39.66 4.13 -21.67
C VAL A 7 38.55 5.17 -21.75
N ALA A 8 37.61 4.92 -22.66
CA ALA A 8 36.35 5.64 -22.73
C ALA A 8 35.24 4.71 -22.25
N ALA A 9 34.35 5.27 -21.43
CA ALA A 9 33.05 4.73 -21.05
C ALA A 9 33.05 3.54 -20.09
N MET A 10 32.95 3.85 -18.79
CA MET A 10 31.95 3.24 -17.91
C MET A 10 31.79 4.06 -16.63
N LEU A 11 31.31 5.30 -16.80
CA LEU A 11 30.54 5.98 -15.75
C LEU A 11 29.21 5.24 -15.62
N GLN A 12 29.21 4.09 -14.94
CA GLN A 12 27.98 3.54 -14.39
C GLN A 12 27.62 4.42 -13.20
N LEU A 13 26.93 5.53 -13.51
CA LEU A 13 26.07 6.20 -12.56
C LEU A 13 25.02 5.14 -12.16
N THR A 14 25.31 4.39 -11.09
CA THR A 14 24.25 3.68 -10.38
C THR A 14 23.33 4.79 -9.90
N ALA A 15 22.24 4.98 -10.65
CA ALA A 15 21.17 5.84 -10.23
C ALA A 15 20.80 5.38 -8.82
N CYS A 16 21.09 6.21 -7.81
CA CYS A 16 20.36 6.23 -6.55
C CYS A 16 18.93 6.74 -6.85
N GLY A 17 18.27 6.11 -7.82
CA GLY A 17 16.88 6.29 -8.14
C GLY A 17 16.16 5.33 -7.24
N SER A 18 15.45 5.88 -6.27
CA SER A 18 14.57 5.11 -5.43
C SER A 18 13.65 4.21 -6.24
N SER A 19 13.55 2.93 -5.88
CA SER A 19 12.68 2.00 -6.60
C SER A 19 11.23 2.19 -6.18
N LYS A 20 10.33 2.18 -7.15
CA LYS A 20 8.89 2.13 -6.87
C LYS A 20 8.55 0.71 -6.45
N THR A 21 7.84 0.58 -5.34
CA THR A 21 7.44 -0.72 -4.81
C THR A 21 5.96 -0.73 -4.49
N TYR A 22 5.41 -1.91 -4.25
CA TYR A 22 3.97 -2.11 -4.13
C TYR A 22 3.64 -3.02 -2.95
N GLY A 23 2.53 -2.71 -2.29
CA GLY A 23 1.91 -3.55 -1.28
C GLY A 23 0.42 -3.60 -1.56
N ASP A 24 -0.26 -4.64 -1.09
CA ASP A 24 -1.69 -4.76 -1.31
C ASP A 24 -2.38 -5.14 -0.01
N VAL A 25 -3.55 -4.56 0.23
CA VAL A 25 -4.32 -4.78 1.45
C VAL A 25 -5.75 -5.15 1.08
N LYS A 26 -6.24 -6.21 1.72
CA LYS A 26 -7.63 -6.63 1.64
C LYS A 26 -8.37 -6.27 2.93
N PHE A 27 -9.26 -5.30 2.84
CA PHE A 27 -10.14 -4.90 3.94
C PHE A 27 -11.34 -5.81 4.04
N ILE A 28 -11.61 -6.29 5.24
CA ILE A 28 -12.76 -7.13 5.55
C ILE A 28 -13.41 -6.54 6.81
N THR A 29 -14.73 -6.39 6.79
CA THR A 29 -15.47 -6.10 8.02
C THR A 29 -16.47 -7.18 8.34
N ILE A 30 -16.79 -7.30 9.63
CA ILE A 30 -17.85 -8.15 10.13
C ILE A 30 -18.90 -7.25 10.80
N PRO A 31 -20.10 -7.06 10.22
CA PRO A 31 -20.54 -7.56 8.90
C PRO A 31 -19.88 -6.82 7.71
N PRO A 32 -19.92 -7.41 6.49
CA PRO A 32 -19.38 -6.77 5.29
C PRO A 32 -20.19 -5.55 4.87
N GLY A 33 -19.66 -4.74 3.94
CA GLY A 33 -20.30 -3.57 3.38
C GLY A 33 -20.10 -2.31 4.22
N ALA A 34 -18.91 -2.13 4.77
CA ALA A 34 -18.44 -0.89 5.36
C ALA A 34 -17.68 -0.08 4.32
N GLN A 35 -17.91 1.22 4.25
CA GLN A 35 -17.09 2.13 3.46
C GLN A 35 -15.73 2.29 4.14
N VAL A 36 -14.65 2.25 3.36
CA VAL A 36 -13.29 2.45 3.84
C VAL A 36 -12.77 3.78 3.31
N VAL A 37 -12.32 4.66 4.20
CA VAL A 37 -11.77 5.98 3.85
C VAL A 37 -10.36 6.10 4.41
N ASN A 38 -9.41 6.51 3.57
CA ASN A 38 -8.06 6.83 4.01
C ASN A 38 -8.06 8.20 4.71
N LEU A 39 -7.69 8.27 5.99
CA LEU A 39 -7.71 9.52 6.75
C LEU A 39 -6.54 10.47 6.43
N LYS A 40 -5.56 10.02 5.62
CA LYS A 40 -4.46 10.88 5.17
C LYS A 40 -4.90 11.91 4.14
N ASP A 41 -5.84 11.54 3.27
CA ASP A 41 -6.23 12.31 2.08
C ASP A 41 -7.75 12.26 1.78
N ASP A 42 -8.54 11.72 2.70
CA ASP A 42 -9.98 11.52 2.59
C ASP A 42 -10.42 10.68 1.35
N THR A 43 -9.48 9.92 0.76
CA THR A 43 -9.80 9.07 -0.40
C THR A 43 -10.72 7.93 0.01
N ASN A 44 -11.82 7.78 -0.72
CA ASN A 44 -12.68 6.61 -0.61
C ASN A 44 -12.03 5.40 -1.32
N LEU A 45 -11.70 4.38 -0.53
CA LEU A 45 -11.03 3.16 -0.97
C LEU A 45 -12.02 2.08 -1.44
N GLY A 46 -13.32 2.27 -1.20
CA GLY A 46 -14.40 1.35 -1.61
C GLY A 46 -15.19 0.79 -0.43
N MET A 47 -15.92 -0.31 -0.68
CA MET A 47 -16.76 -0.98 0.33
C MET A 47 -16.26 -2.40 0.60
N THR A 48 -16.15 -2.78 1.87
CA THR A 48 -15.67 -4.11 2.25
C THR A 48 -16.59 -5.24 1.80
N PRO A 49 -16.06 -6.41 1.39
CA PRO A 49 -14.64 -6.69 1.21
C PRO A 49 -14.06 -5.98 -0.02
N VAL A 50 -12.93 -5.28 0.16
CA VAL A 50 -12.26 -4.54 -0.92
C VAL A 50 -10.76 -4.73 -0.84
N GLN A 51 -10.12 -4.82 -2.00
CA GLN A 51 -8.69 -4.98 -2.17
C GLN A 51 -8.11 -3.71 -2.80
N VAL A 52 -7.02 -3.20 -2.23
CA VAL A 52 -6.42 -1.92 -2.63
C VAL A 52 -4.90 -2.07 -2.66
N THR A 53 -4.31 -1.63 -3.77
CA THR A 53 -2.86 -1.62 -3.96
C THR A 53 -2.29 -0.25 -3.58
N TRP A 54 -1.27 -0.25 -2.72
CA TRP A 54 -0.48 0.91 -2.35
C TRP A 54 0.81 0.98 -3.15
N GLU A 55 1.21 2.21 -3.49
CA GLU A 55 2.50 2.50 -4.07
C GLU A 55 3.44 3.04 -2.99
N GLY A 56 4.58 2.38 -2.83
CA GLY A 56 5.65 2.76 -1.93
C GLY A 56 6.94 3.08 -2.65
N LYS A 57 7.96 3.30 -1.83
CA LYS A 57 9.30 3.71 -2.27
C LYS A 57 10.34 2.92 -1.49
N ASP A 58 11.26 2.30 -2.20
CA ASP A 58 12.40 1.54 -1.64
C ASP A 58 11.98 0.39 -0.71
N GLY A 59 10.79 -0.19 -0.91
CA GLY A 59 10.32 -1.30 -0.07
C GLY A 59 9.89 -0.89 1.34
N LYS A 60 9.88 0.41 1.65
CA LYS A 60 9.62 0.89 3.01
C LYS A 60 8.14 0.71 3.37
N PRO A 61 7.84 0.15 4.55
CA PRO A 61 6.47 0.10 5.03
C PRO A 61 5.87 1.50 5.18
N GLU A 62 4.61 1.66 4.80
CA GLU A 62 3.87 2.91 5.00
C GLU A 62 2.85 2.72 6.14
N TYR A 63 2.79 3.68 7.08
CA TYR A 63 1.77 3.68 8.12
C TYR A 63 0.50 4.35 7.61
N VAL A 64 -0.60 3.60 7.61
CA VAL A 64 -1.89 4.03 7.06
C VAL A 64 -2.93 3.98 8.16
N THR A 65 -3.79 4.99 8.20
CA THR A 65 -4.97 5.03 9.08
C THR A 65 -6.21 5.15 8.21
N VAL A 66 -7.18 4.27 8.44
CA VAL A 66 -8.47 4.29 7.73
C VAL A 66 -9.63 4.38 8.72
N GLU A 67 -10.71 5.01 8.28
CA GLU A 67 -12.00 4.95 8.94
C GLU A 67 -12.92 3.97 8.19
N LEU A 68 -13.57 3.09 8.94
CA LEU A 68 -14.58 2.16 8.45
C LEU A 68 -15.95 2.60 8.94
N THR A 69 -16.83 2.93 7.99
CA THR A 69 -18.18 3.43 8.28
C THR A 69 -19.25 2.51 7.72
N LYS A 70 -20.20 2.11 8.56
CA LYS A 70 -21.38 1.34 8.15
C LYS A 70 -22.63 1.81 8.89
N LYS A 71 -23.73 1.99 8.15
CA LYS A 71 -25.02 2.38 8.73
C LYS A 71 -25.48 1.37 9.79
N GLY A 72 -25.86 1.87 10.97
CA GLY A 72 -26.26 1.04 12.12
C GLY A 72 -25.10 0.55 13.00
N TYR A 73 -23.86 0.89 12.64
CA TYR A 73 -22.65 0.55 13.39
C TYR A 73 -21.93 1.82 13.86
N LYS A 74 -21.06 1.68 14.85
CA LYS A 74 -20.10 2.73 15.19
C LYS A 74 -19.05 2.81 14.10
N ASN A 75 -18.53 4.01 13.87
CA ASN A 75 -17.35 4.18 13.04
C ASN A 75 -16.17 3.53 13.76
N ASP A 76 -15.31 2.87 13.02
CA ASP A 76 -14.10 2.25 13.53
C ASP A 76 -12.89 2.91 12.84
N ILE A 77 -11.87 3.27 13.61
CA ILE A 77 -10.63 3.83 13.08
C ILE A 77 -9.54 2.81 13.37
N THR A 78 -8.89 2.34 12.31
CA THR A 78 -7.82 1.36 12.41
C THR A 78 -6.57 1.86 11.71
N SER A 79 -5.41 1.56 12.29
CA SER A 79 -4.12 1.89 11.73
C SER A 79 -3.27 0.64 11.57
N PHE A 80 -2.53 0.57 10.48
CA PHE A 80 -1.69 -0.57 10.14
C PHE A 80 -0.51 -0.13 9.27
N TRP A 81 0.51 -0.98 9.23
CA TRP A 81 1.62 -0.85 8.30
C TRP A 81 1.31 -1.62 7.03
N VAL A 82 1.49 -0.96 5.88
CA VAL A 82 1.42 -1.59 4.56
C VAL A 82 2.82 -1.92 4.10
N ASN A 83 3.10 -3.21 3.92
CA ASN A 83 4.39 -3.67 3.45
C ASN A 83 4.47 -3.54 1.92
N THR A 84 5.09 -2.48 1.43
CA THR A 84 5.27 -2.24 0.00
C THR A 84 6.47 -2.99 -0.57
N ARG A 85 6.50 -4.32 -0.41
CA ARG A 85 7.69 -5.15 -0.71
C ARG A 85 7.80 -5.69 -2.14
N HIS A 86 6.77 -5.52 -2.96
CA HIS A 86 6.69 -6.12 -4.29
C HIS A 86 7.16 -5.16 -5.38
N GLU A 87 7.74 -5.69 -6.46
CA GLU A 87 8.22 -4.88 -7.59
C GLU A 87 7.10 -4.50 -8.56
N THR A 88 6.00 -5.25 -8.59
CA THR A 88 4.85 -5.00 -9.48
C THR A 88 3.53 -4.98 -8.72
N ARG A 89 2.52 -4.31 -9.30
CA ARG A 89 1.17 -4.26 -8.75
C ARG A 89 0.51 -5.65 -8.73
N GLU A 90 0.75 -6.44 -9.77
CA GLU A 90 0.18 -7.78 -9.93
C GLU A 90 0.72 -8.75 -8.88
N ALA A 91 2.03 -8.66 -8.58
CA ALA A 91 2.65 -9.47 -7.53
C ALA A 91 2.12 -9.09 -6.14
N ALA A 92 1.93 -7.80 -5.88
CA ALA A 92 1.31 -7.34 -4.63
C ALA A 92 -0.14 -7.85 -4.52
N ALA A 93 -0.93 -7.72 -5.58
CA ALA A 93 -2.33 -8.13 -5.60
C ALA A 93 -2.53 -9.65 -5.42
N ALA A 94 -1.54 -10.46 -5.78
CA ALA A 94 -1.55 -11.91 -5.55
C ALA A 94 -1.35 -12.29 -4.07
N GLU A 95 -0.74 -11.40 -3.26
CA GLU A 95 -0.40 -11.61 -1.85
C GLU A 95 -0.93 -10.48 -0.94
N PRO A 96 -2.25 -10.24 -0.89
CA PRO A 96 -2.80 -9.13 -0.12
C PRO A 96 -2.67 -9.36 1.39
N GLN A 97 -2.21 -8.33 2.13
CA GLN A 97 -2.25 -8.30 3.58
C GLN A 97 -3.70 -8.16 4.07
N PRO A 98 -4.23 -9.06 4.90
CA PRO A 98 -5.59 -8.95 5.41
C PRO A 98 -5.67 -7.89 6.53
N VAL A 99 -6.67 -7.01 6.45
CA VAL A 99 -7.08 -6.11 7.54
C VAL A 99 -8.54 -6.40 7.84
N THR A 100 -8.78 -7.09 8.97
CA THR A 100 -10.13 -7.49 9.40
C THR A 100 -10.57 -6.68 10.60
N VAL A 101 -11.77 -6.10 10.54
CA VAL A 101 -12.35 -5.27 11.61
C VAL A 101 -13.75 -5.76 11.96
N GLU A 102 -13.99 -6.05 13.23
CA GLU A 102 -15.33 -6.37 13.73
C GLU A 102 -16.06 -5.09 14.14
N LEU A 103 -17.16 -4.78 13.46
CA LEU A 103 -17.90 -3.55 13.70
C LEU A 103 -18.84 -3.70 14.89
N GLN A 104 -18.75 -2.75 15.82
CA GLN A 104 -19.68 -2.67 16.93
C GLN A 104 -21.00 -2.03 16.50
N LYS A 105 -22.13 -2.66 16.81
CA LYS A 105 -23.45 -2.05 16.60
C LYS A 105 -23.57 -0.76 17.41
N ARG A 106 -24.23 0.23 16.81
CA ARG A 106 -24.64 1.43 17.52
C ARG A 106 -25.76 1.03 18.49
N LYS A 107 -25.67 1.48 19.74
CA LYS A 107 -26.74 1.30 20.74
C LYS A 107 -27.94 2.18 20.38
#